data_AF-A0A8C9AMJ4-F1
#
_entry.id   AF-A0A8C9AMJ4-F1
#
_cell.length_a   1.000
_cell.length_b   1.000
_cell.length_c   1.000
_cell.angle_alpha   90.00
_cell.angle_beta   90.00
_cell.angle_gamma   90.00
#
_symmetry.space_group_name_H-M   'P 1'
#
loop_
_entity.id
_entity.type
_entity.pdbx_description
1 polymer ?
#
loop_
_entity_poly.entity_id
_entity_poly.type
_entity_poly.pdbx_seq_one_letter_code
_entity_poly.pdbx_strand_id
1 'polypeptide(L)'
;MRILWHTQTCYKLRFVAEQVSHHPPISCFYCECKERRLCVSTHVWTKSKFMGMSVGVSMIGEGVLRLLEHGEEYVFTLPSAYARSILTIPWVELGGKVSINCAKTGYSATVIFHTKPFYGGKVHRVTAEVKHNPTNTIVCKAHGEWNGTLEFTYNNGETKVIDTTTLPVYPKRIRPLEKQGPMESRNLWREVTRYLRLGDIDAATEQKRRLEEKQRVEERKRENLRTPWKPKYFIQEGDGWVYFNPLWKAH
;
A
#
# COMPACT_ATOMS: atom_id res chain seq x y z
N MET A 1 -4.16 -12.80 -0.53
CA MET A 1 -2.80 -13.33 -0.25
C MET A 1 -2.55 -13.35 1.26
N ARG A 2 -1.90 -14.39 1.81
CA ARG A 2 -1.46 -14.43 3.22
C ARG A 2 0.08 -14.46 3.28
N ILE A 3 0.67 -13.58 4.08
CA ILE A 3 2.12 -13.44 4.21
C ILE A 3 2.51 -13.42 5.69
N LEU A 4 3.64 -14.03 6.02
CA LEU A 4 4.27 -13.92 7.33
C LEU A 4 5.65 -13.27 7.19
N TRP A 5 6.05 -12.44 8.14
CA TRP A 5 7.45 -12.04 8.31
C TRP A 5 7.98 -12.60 9.63
N HIS A 6 9.29 -12.80 9.72
CA HIS A 6 10.01 -12.98 10.97
C HIS A 6 11.12 -11.95 11.00
N THR A 7 11.14 -11.10 12.03
CA THR A 7 12.28 -10.23 12.31
C THR A 7 13.37 -11.02 13.04
N GLN A 8 14.60 -10.49 13.13
CA GLN A 8 15.67 -11.10 13.96
C GLN A 8 15.30 -11.08 15.46
N THR A 9 14.39 -10.18 15.86
CA THR A 9 13.63 -10.22 17.11
C THR A 9 12.35 -11.05 16.93
N CYS A 10 11.89 -11.74 17.98
CA CYS A 10 10.80 -12.73 17.99
C CYS A 10 9.38 -12.18 17.65
N TYR A 11 9.22 -11.45 16.54
CA TYR A 11 7.94 -10.87 16.13
C TYR A 11 7.44 -11.50 14.83
N LYS A 12 6.16 -11.86 14.84
CA LYS A 12 5.47 -12.40 13.68
C LYS A 12 4.46 -11.39 13.16
N LEU A 13 4.80 -10.78 12.03
CA LEU A 13 3.83 -10.00 11.27
C LEU A 13 2.97 -10.94 10.42
N ARG A 14 1.66 -10.76 10.46
CA ARG A 14 0.70 -11.43 9.58
C ARG A 14 0.06 -10.41 8.66
N PHE A 15 0.02 -10.72 7.37
CA PHE A 15 -0.66 -9.90 6.37
C PHE A 15 -1.71 -10.68 5.60
N VAL A 16 -2.82 -10.03 5.35
CA VAL A 16 -3.95 -10.50 4.55
C VAL A 16 -4.30 -9.40 3.55
N ALA A 17 -4.47 -9.76 2.28
CA ALA A 17 -4.99 -8.85 1.27
C ALA A 17 -6.03 -9.53 0.38
N GLU A 18 -7.01 -8.76 -0.06
CA GLU A 18 -8.12 -9.17 -0.92
C GLU A 18 -8.51 -8.03 -1.85
N GLN A 19 -8.84 -8.38 -3.10
CA GLN A 19 -9.53 -7.46 -4.00
C GLN A 19 -11.03 -7.58 -3.72
N VAL A 20 -11.58 -6.54 -3.09
CA VAL A 20 -12.97 -6.54 -2.58
C VAL A 20 -13.98 -6.05 -3.63
N SER A 21 -13.50 -5.34 -4.65
CA SER A 21 -14.29 -4.88 -5.80
C SER A 21 -13.47 -4.92 -7.09
N HIS A 22 -14.13 -5.21 -8.21
CA HIS A 22 -13.54 -5.18 -9.55
C HIS A 22 -13.83 -3.86 -10.28
N HIS A 23 -15.06 -3.34 -10.15
CA HIS A 23 -15.51 -2.10 -10.77
C HIS A 23 -16.19 -1.18 -9.73
N PRO A 24 -15.47 -0.17 -9.17
CA PRO A 24 -14.05 0.13 -9.37
C PRO A 24 -13.12 -0.90 -8.69
N PRO A 25 -11.83 -0.99 -9.08
CA PRO A 25 -10.90 -1.96 -8.51
C PRO A 25 -10.44 -1.54 -7.12
N ILE A 26 -11.04 -2.11 -6.08
CA ILE A 26 -10.69 -1.81 -4.68
C ILE A 26 -9.92 -3.00 -4.10
N SER A 27 -8.75 -2.71 -3.53
CA SER A 27 -7.95 -3.67 -2.78
C SER A 27 -7.91 -3.29 -1.31
N CYS A 28 -8.16 -4.25 -0.44
CA CYS A 28 -8.00 -4.12 1.00
C CYS A 28 -6.80 -4.94 1.47
N PHE A 29 -6.08 -4.40 2.44
CA PHE A 29 -5.00 -5.10 3.12
C PHE A 29 -5.01 -4.83 4.61
N TYR A 30 -4.64 -5.86 5.35
CA TYR A 30 -4.55 -5.88 6.80
C TYR A 30 -3.21 -6.49 7.21
N CYS A 31 -2.52 -5.84 8.14
CA CYS A 31 -1.29 -6.33 8.73
C CYS A 31 -1.38 -6.25 10.25
N GLU A 32 -0.90 -7.25 10.98
CA GLU A 32 -0.88 -7.25 12.45
C GLU A 32 0.43 -7.81 13.00
N CYS A 33 0.84 -7.30 14.15
CA CYS A 33 1.88 -7.83 15.03
C CYS A 33 1.27 -7.95 16.43
N LYS A 34 0.99 -9.18 16.88
CA LYS A 34 0.31 -9.41 18.16
C LYS A 34 1.21 -9.04 19.34
N GLU A 35 2.48 -9.41 19.22
CA GLU A 35 3.54 -9.21 20.20
C GLU A 35 3.85 -7.73 20.46
N ARG A 36 3.51 -6.85 19.50
CA ARG A 36 3.61 -5.38 19.63
C ARG A 36 2.26 -4.69 19.75
N ARG A 37 1.17 -5.47 19.87
CA ARG A 37 -0.22 -5.02 19.85
C ARG A 37 -0.46 -3.91 18.81
N LEU A 38 -0.01 -4.16 17.57
CA LEU A 38 -0.02 -3.21 16.47
C LEU A 38 -0.76 -3.81 15.29
N CYS A 39 -1.56 -2.99 14.60
CA CYS A 39 -2.13 -3.41 13.32
C CYS A 39 -2.36 -2.23 12.37
N VAL A 40 -2.42 -2.56 11.08
CA VAL A 40 -2.68 -1.62 9.98
C VAL A 40 -3.80 -2.20 9.14
N SER A 41 -4.83 -1.41 8.88
CA SER A 41 -5.88 -1.71 7.90
C SER A 41 -5.81 -0.66 6.80
N THR A 42 -6.00 -1.02 5.55
CA THR A 42 -6.02 -0.05 4.44
C THR A 42 -6.92 -0.56 3.34
N HIS A 43 -7.63 0.37 2.71
CA HIS A 43 -8.29 0.12 1.42
C HIS A 43 -7.74 1.12 0.42
N VAL A 44 -7.55 0.68 -0.82
CA VAL A 44 -7.03 1.52 -1.89
C VAL A 44 -7.66 1.12 -3.21
N TRP A 45 -7.97 2.12 -4.01
CA TRP A 45 -8.24 1.98 -5.43
C TRP A 45 -7.46 3.03 -6.20
N THR A 46 -7.33 2.83 -7.49
CA THR A 46 -6.47 3.67 -8.33
C THR A 46 -7.28 4.39 -9.39
N LYS A 47 -6.99 5.68 -9.56
CA LYS A 47 -7.47 6.46 -10.70
C LYS A 47 -6.29 6.85 -11.59
N SER A 48 -6.30 6.35 -12.82
CA SER A 48 -5.23 6.61 -13.79
C SER A 48 -5.58 7.78 -14.71
N LYS A 49 -4.57 8.59 -15.07
CA LYS A 49 -4.67 9.70 -16.02
C LYS A 49 -3.49 9.67 -16.98
N PHE A 50 -3.77 9.61 -18.28
CA PHE A 50 -2.75 9.79 -19.31
C PHE A 50 -2.35 11.27 -19.41
N MET A 51 -1.05 11.54 -19.49
CA MET A 51 -0.45 12.87 -19.45
C MET A 51 0.58 13.05 -20.59
N GLY A 52 0.33 12.45 -21.75
CA GLY A 52 1.26 12.45 -22.88
C GLY A 52 2.39 11.45 -22.68
N MET A 53 3.59 11.91 -22.36
CA MET A 53 4.76 11.05 -22.11
C MET A 53 4.75 10.41 -20.71
N SER A 54 3.64 10.46 -19.99
CA SER A 54 3.53 9.95 -18.62
C SER A 54 2.12 9.43 -18.33
N VAL A 55 2.00 8.55 -17.35
CA VAL A 55 0.73 8.13 -16.74
C VAL A 55 0.79 8.44 -15.26
N GLY A 56 -0.14 9.27 -14.78
CA GLY A 56 -0.34 9.52 -13.35
C GLY A 56 -1.35 8.53 -12.77
N VAL A 57 -1.04 7.97 -11.61
CA VAL A 57 -1.89 7.03 -10.88
C VAL A 57 -2.12 7.59 -9.48
N SER A 58 -3.32 8.09 -9.24
CA SER A 58 -3.75 8.53 -7.92
C SER A 58 -4.15 7.31 -7.10
N MET A 59 -3.50 7.12 -5.96
CA MET A 59 -3.85 6.12 -4.95
C MET A 59 -4.93 6.72 -4.04
N ILE A 60 -6.18 6.31 -4.22
CA ILE A 60 -7.32 6.83 -3.47
C ILE A 60 -7.74 5.81 -2.42
N GLY A 61 -7.88 6.28 -1.19
CA GLY A 61 -8.19 5.47 -0.02
C GLY A 61 -7.37 5.92 1.18
N GLU A 62 -7.52 5.19 2.27
CA GLU A 62 -6.86 5.50 3.54
C GLU A 62 -6.40 4.24 4.25
N GLY A 63 -5.31 4.40 4.99
CA GLY A 63 -4.82 3.43 5.95
C GLY A 63 -5.03 3.92 7.38
N VAL A 64 -5.25 2.98 8.28
CA VAL A 64 -5.38 3.22 9.72
C VAL A 64 -4.38 2.32 10.42
N LEU A 65 -3.34 2.93 11.00
CA LEU A 65 -2.42 2.29 11.92
C LEU A 65 -2.96 2.44 13.35
N ARG A 66 -3.09 1.33 14.05
CA ARG A 66 -3.54 1.28 15.45
C ARG A 66 -2.39 0.82 16.33
N LEU A 67 -1.99 1.68 17.27
CA LEU A 67 -1.05 1.36 18.34
C LEU A 67 -1.87 1.07 19.60
N LEU A 68 -2.20 -0.20 19.82
CA LEU A 68 -3.17 -0.58 20.86
C LEU A 68 -2.62 -0.37 22.28
N GLU A 69 -1.30 -0.37 22.47
CA GLU A 69 -0.66 -0.05 23.75
C GLU A 69 -0.91 1.40 24.17
N HIS A 70 -0.91 2.32 23.20
CA HIS A 70 -1.19 3.74 23.45
C HIS A 70 -2.67 4.08 23.29
N GLY A 71 -3.49 3.15 22.77
CA GLY A 71 -4.87 3.41 22.37
C GLY A 71 -4.95 4.54 21.34
N GLU A 72 -4.01 4.56 20.39
CA GLU A 72 -3.87 5.59 19.36
C GLU A 72 -4.19 5.04 17.97
N GLU A 73 -4.77 5.92 17.15
CA GLU A 73 -5.10 5.62 15.75
C GLU A 73 -4.50 6.71 14.86
N TYR A 74 -3.72 6.28 13.87
CA TYR A 74 -3.09 7.13 12.88
C TYR A 74 -3.73 6.85 11.53
N VAL A 75 -4.54 7.80 11.05
CA VAL A 75 -5.18 7.75 9.73
C VAL A 75 -4.25 8.41 8.73
N PHE A 76 -3.91 7.69 7.65
CA PHE A 76 -2.98 8.16 6.63
C PHE A 76 -3.45 7.93 5.20
N THR A 77 -3.06 8.83 4.30
CA THR A 77 -3.29 8.70 2.85
C THR A 77 -2.07 8.10 2.15
N LEU A 78 -2.19 7.85 0.83
CA LEU A 78 -1.15 7.23 0.01
C LEU A 78 -0.63 8.22 -1.04
N PRO A 79 0.67 8.18 -1.39
CA PRO A 79 1.20 9.03 -2.45
C PRO A 79 0.66 8.57 -3.82
N SER A 80 0.60 9.49 -4.77
CA SER A 80 0.39 9.12 -6.18
C SER A 80 1.67 8.54 -6.77
N ALA A 81 1.52 7.69 -7.79
CA ALA A 81 2.64 7.16 -8.57
C ALA A 81 2.56 7.70 -10.00
N TYR A 82 3.70 7.99 -10.61
CA TYR A 82 3.80 8.45 -11.98
C TYR A 82 4.74 7.53 -12.75
N ALA A 83 4.22 6.89 -13.79
CA ALA A 83 5.04 6.24 -14.80
C ALA A 83 5.48 7.30 -15.81
N ARG A 84 6.78 7.57 -15.86
CA ARG A 84 7.40 8.55 -16.75
C ARG A 84 8.02 7.84 -17.95
N SER A 85 8.24 8.58 -19.04
CA SER A 85 8.95 8.08 -20.23
C SER A 85 8.32 6.81 -20.83
N ILE A 86 6.99 6.72 -20.85
CA ILE A 86 6.25 5.51 -21.25
C ILE A 86 6.41 5.14 -22.74
N LEU A 87 6.96 6.03 -23.56
CA LEU A 87 7.27 5.78 -24.98
C LEU A 87 8.75 5.41 -25.20
N THR A 88 9.58 5.40 -24.15
CA THR A 88 11.00 5.04 -24.21
C THR A 88 11.33 4.03 -23.11
N ILE A 89 12.17 4.39 -22.13
CA ILE A 89 12.51 3.55 -20.98
C ILE A 89 11.67 4.05 -19.79
N PRO A 90 10.60 3.33 -19.42
CA PRO A 90 9.72 3.79 -18.36
C PRO A 90 10.42 3.71 -17.00
N TRP A 91 10.14 4.71 -16.16
CA TRP A 91 10.55 4.70 -14.76
C TRP A 91 9.44 5.25 -13.88
N VAL A 92 9.47 4.92 -12.59
CA VAL A 92 8.42 5.28 -11.63
C VAL A 92 8.93 6.31 -10.64
N GLU A 93 8.11 7.33 -10.38
CA GLU A 93 8.29 8.24 -9.25
C GLU A 93 7.03 8.32 -8.40
N LEU A 94 7.23 8.58 -7.11
CA LEU A 94 6.15 8.95 -6.20
C LEU A 94 5.97 10.46 -6.20
N GLY A 95 4.73 10.92 -6.06
CA GLY A 95 4.42 12.33 -6.00
C GLY A 95 3.16 12.63 -5.19
N GLY A 96 3.01 13.90 -4.82
CA GLY A 96 1.83 14.41 -4.14
C GLY A 96 1.96 14.44 -2.62
N LYS A 97 0.86 14.85 -1.98
CA LYS A 97 0.77 15.09 -0.55
C LYS A 97 0.15 13.89 0.16
N VAL A 98 0.81 13.41 1.19
CA VAL A 98 0.33 12.41 2.15
C VAL A 98 0.08 13.12 3.48
N SER A 99 -1.05 12.80 4.12
CA SER A 99 -1.36 13.21 5.49
C SER A 99 -1.32 12.00 6.41
N ILE A 100 -0.89 12.21 7.66
CA ILE A 100 -0.96 11.24 8.75
C ILE A 100 -1.53 12.00 9.95
N ASN A 101 -2.62 11.53 10.54
CA ASN A 101 -3.31 12.26 11.61
C ASN A 101 -3.66 11.31 12.77
N CYS A 102 -3.39 11.74 14.00
CA CYS A 102 -3.88 11.09 15.20
C CYS A 102 -4.83 12.03 15.95
N ALA A 103 -6.12 11.70 15.93
CA ALA A 103 -7.15 12.54 16.55
C ALA A 103 -6.98 12.62 18.08
N LYS A 104 -6.60 11.52 18.71
CA LYS A 104 -6.43 11.43 20.17
C LYS A 104 -5.35 12.36 20.69
N THR A 105 -4.20 12.41 20.02
CA THR A 105 -3.05 13.20 20.47
C THR A 105 -3.00 14.58 19.84
N GLY A 106 -3.81 14.83 18.80
CA GLY A 106 -3.79 16.07 18.05
C GLY A 106 -2.55 16.24 17.16
N TYR A 107 -1.69 15.23 17.03
CA TYR A 107 -0.55 15.28 16.10
C TYR A 107 -0.99 15.03 14.66
N SER A 108 -0.42 15.80 13.73
CA SER A 108 -0.51 15.58 12.30
C SER A 108 0.85 15.64 11.63
N ALA A 109 1.02 14.91 10.54
CA ALA A 109 2.16 15.04 9.65
C ALA A 109 1.68 15.25 8.22
N THR A 110 2.28 16.23 7.54
CA THR A 110 2.17 16.40 6.09
C THR A 110 3.48 15.97 5.47
N VAL A 111 3.43 14.99 4.57
CA VAL A 111 4.57 14.50 3.79
C VAL A 111 4.33 14.83 2.32
N ILE A 112 5.29 15.45 1.64
CA ILE A 112 5.21 15.82 0.23
C ILE A 112 6.27 15.04 -0.52
N PHE A 113 5.83 14.16 -1.41
CA PHE A 113 6.67 13.51 -2.40
C PHE A 113 6.82 14.45 -3.60
N HIS A 114 8.04 14.92 -3.84
CA HIS A 114 8.34 15.85 -4.92
C HIS A 114 8.62 15.07 -6.20
N THR A 115 7.84 15.34 -7.25
CA THR A 115 8.16 14.88 -8.60
C THR A 115 9.38 15.62 -9.13
N LYS A 116 10.14 14.99 -10.04
CA LYS A 116 11.32 15.61 -10.64
C LYS A 116 10.97 16.98 -11.25
N PRO A 117 11.69 18.07 -10.88
CA PRO A 117 11.52 19.37 -11.52
C PRO A 117 11.87 19.34 -13.02
N PHE A 118 11.31 20.28 -13.79
CA PHE A 118 11.61 20.39 -15.22
C PHE A 118 13.07 20.79 -15.49
N TYR A 119 13.70 21.56 -14.61
CA TYR A 119 15.08 22.04 -14.75
C TYR A 119 15.97 21.48 -13.64
N GLY A 120 16.81 20.51 -13.98
CA GLY A 120 17.75 19.90 -13.04
C GLY A 120 17.07 19.32 -11.79
N GLY A 121 17.89 18.96 -10.80
CA GLY A 121 17.41 18.50 -9.49
C GLY A 121 17.41 16.99 -9.29
N LYS A 122 17.28 16.62 -8.02
CA LYS A 122 17.27 15.24 -7.55
C LYS A 122 15.89 14.61 -7.71
N VAL A 123 15.86 13.32 -8.03
CA VAL A 123 14.65 12.49 -8.01
C VAL A 123 14.32 12.07 -6.57
N HIS A 124 13.11 11.56 -6.35
CA HIS A 124 12.72 10.91 -5.10
C HIS A 124 12.80 11.79 -3.83
N ARG A 125 12.83 13.11 -4.01
CA ARG A 125 12.89 14.05 -2.89
C ARG A 125 11.58 14.01 -2.09
N VAL A 126 11.68 14.07 -0.78
CA VAL A 126 10.55 14.18 0.15
C VAL A 126 10.80 15.32 1.14
N THR A 127 9.72 15.98 1.54
CA THR A 127 9.73 16.90 2.70
C THR A 127 8.56 16.56 3.61
N ALA A 128 8.75 16.61 4.91
CA ALA A 128 7.70 16.39 5.88
C ALA A 128 7.68 17.48 6.96
N GLU A 129 6.50 17.77 7.49
CA GLU A 129 6.31 18.62 8.64
C GLU A 129 5.31 17.95 9.59
N VAL A 130 5.72 17.78 10.84
CA VAL A 130 4.91 17.24 11.93
C VAL A 130 4.50 18.38 12.85
N LYS A 131 3.21 18.47 13.14
CA LYS A 131 2.58 19.50 13.96
C LYS A 131 1.80 18.90 15.10
N HIS A 132 1.82 19.58 16.25
CA HIS A 132 0.80 19.43 17.27
C HIS A 132 -0.30 20.46 17.00
N ASN A 133 -1.45 20.00 16.49
CA ASN A 133 -2.52 20.89 16.02
C ASN A 133 -3.08 21.79 17.13
N PRO A 134 -3.32 21.31 18.38
CA PRO A 134 -3.88 22.16 19.44
C PRO A 134 -3.02 23.37 19.80
N THR A 135 -1.69 23.23 19.76
CA THR A 135 -0.76 24.33 20.09
C THR A 135 -0.17 25.01 18.86
N ASN A 136 -0.57 24.56 17.66
CA ASN A 136 -0.01 24.99 16.37
C ASN A 136 1.52 24.92 16.32
N THR A 137 2.13 23.99 17.07
CA THR A 137 3.58 23.90 17.20
C THR A 137 4.13 22.90 16.20
N ILE A 138 5.15 23.31 15.43
CA ILE A 138 5.91 22.37 14.59
C ILE A 138 6.86 21.61 15.51
N VAL A 139 6.73 20.29 15.56
CA VAL A 139 7.56 19.43 16.41
C VAL A 139 8.74 18.83 15.68
N CYS A 140 8.59 18.60 14.38
CA CYS A 140 9.63 18.01 13.55
C CYS A 140 9.45 18.44 12.09
N LYS A 141 10.56 18.76 11.42
CA LYS A 141 10.63 18.86 9.96
C LYS A 141 11.55 17.76 9.47
N ALA A 142 11.24 17.17 8.32
CA ALA A 142 12.13 16.21 7.68
C ALA A 142 12.29 16.53 6.20
N HIS A 143 13.44 16.19 5.63
CA HIS A 143 13.70 16.32 4.20
C HIS A 143 14.75 15.31 3.74
N GLY A 144 14.80 15.03 2.44
CA GLY A 144 15.79 14.12 1.88
C GLY A 144 15.22 13.30 0.74
N GLU A 145 15.67 12.06 0.61
CA GLU A 145 15.30 11.12 -0.45
C GLU A 145 14.65 9.87 0.18
N TRP A 146 13.42 9.52 -0.22
CA TRP A 146 12.67 8.42 0.43
C TRP A 146 13.31 7.03 0.24
N ASN A 147 14.20 6.90 -0.74
CA ASN A 147 15.01 5.72 -1.02
C ASN A 147 16.51 5.95 -0.77
N GLY A 148 16.86 6.98 0.00
CA GLY A 148 18.23 7.30 0.38
C GLY A 148 18.27 7.81 1.82
N THR A 149 18.80 9.01 2.01
CA THR A 149 18.94 9.63 3.33
C THR A 149 17.78 10.58 3.64
N LEU A 150 17.24 10.48 4.86
CA LEU A 150 16.25 11.38 5.43
C LEU A 150 16.84 12.09 6.65
N GLU A 151 16.76 13.41 6.66
CA GLU A 151 17.22 14.26 7.75
C GLU A 151 16.03 14.89 8.46
N PHE A 152 15.98 14.74 9.77
CA PHE A 152 14.95 15.24 10.66
C PHE A 152 15.55 16.34 11.54
N THR A 153 14.80 17.42 11.75
CA THR A 153 15.12 18.53 12.64
C THR A 153 13.95 18.72 13.60
N TYR A 154 14.21 18.57 14.89
CA TYR A 154 13.24 18.72 15.96
C TYR A 154 13.21 20.16 16.49
N ASN A 155 12.13 20.51 17.18
CA ASN A 155 11.94 21.85 17.74
C ASN A 155 12.96 22.24 18.83
N ASN A 156 13.60 21.27 19.47
CA ASN A 156 14.69 21.46 20.44
C ASN A 156 16.07 21.67 19.77
N GLY A 157 16.13 21.70 18.43
CA GLY A 157 17.37 21.82 17.66
C GLY A 157 18.09 20.50 17.40
N GLU A 158 17.63 19.38 17.97
CA GLU A 158 18.17 18.05 17.71
C GLU A 158 17.96 17.68 16.23
N THR A 159 18.95 17.02 15.65
CA THR A 159 18.85 16.45 14.31
C THR A 159 19.03 14.95 14.35
N LYS A 160 18.31 14.25 13.47
CA LYS A 160 18.42 12.80 13.30
C LYS A 160 18.49 12.48 11.82
N VAL A 161 19.43 11.62 11.45
CA VAL A 161 19.58 11.15 10.07
C VAL A 161 19.21 9.67 10.01
N ILE A 162 18.42 9.30 9.01
CA ILE A 162 18.07 7.91 8.71
C ILE A 162 18.52 7.62 7.29
N ASP A 163 19.48 6.72 7.13
CA ASP A 163 19.82 6.14 5.84
C ASP A 163 18.97 4.90 5.58
N THR A 164 17.98 5.03 4.70
CA THR A 164 17.05 3.95 4.37
C THR A 164 17.72 2.75 3.69
N THR A 165 18.91 2.93 3.10
CA THR A 165 19.66 1.88 2.42
C THR A 165 20.33 0.91 3.40
N THR A 166 20.54 1.35 4.65
CA THR A 166 21.14 0.56 5.73
C THR A 166 20.12 -0.24 6.54
N LEU A 167 18.82 0.02 6.35
CA LEU A 167 17.77 -0.64 7.11
C LEU A 167 17.61 -2.11 6.69
N PRO A 168 17.39 -3.03 7.64
CA PRO A 168 17.24 -4.45 7.32
C PRO A 168 15.96 -4.71 6.53
N VAL A 169 16.08 -5.44 5.42
CA VAL A 169 14.95 -5.89 4.60
C VAL A 169 14.58 -7.32 4.99
N TYR A 170 13.41 -7.49 5.61
CA TYR A 170 12.91 -8.80 6.01
C TYR A 170 12.07 -9.46 4.90
N PRO A 171 12.48 -10.63 4.38
CA PRO A 171 11.76 -11.28 3.30
C PRO A 171 10.39 -11.82 3.74
N LYS A 172 9.44 -11.74 2.82
CA LYS A 172 8.09 -12.28 2.96
C LYS A 172 8.11 -13.80 2.91
N ARG A 173 7.62 -14.49 3.95
CA ARG A 173 7.36 -15.93 3.93
C ARG A 173 5.95 -16.18 3.42
N ILE A 174 5.86 -16.90 2.31
CA ILE A 174 4.61 -17.23 1.63
C ILE A 174 4.52 -18.75 1.53
N ARG A 175 3.32 -19.30 1.67
CA ARG A 175 3.10 -20.75 1.58
C ARG A 175 3.51 -21.28 0.21
N PRO A 176 4.02 -22.53 0.13
CA PRO A 176 4.23 -23.22 -1.15
C PRO A 176 2.97 -23.23 -2.01
N LEU A 177 3.12 -23.26 -3.34
CA LEU A 177 2.00 -23.14 -4.29
C LEU A 177 0.96 -24.25 -4.11
N GLU A 178 1.42 -25.44 -3.73
CA GLU A 178 0.60 -26.64 -3.51
C GLU A 178 -0.33 -26.47 -2.30
N LYS A 179 0.04 -25.57 -1.37
CA LYS A 179 -0.74 -25.22 -0.17
C LYS A 179 -1.54 -23.92 -0.33
N GLN A 180 -1.53 -23.32 -1.52
CA GLN A 180 -2.29 -22.11 -1.82
C GLN A 180 -3.63 -22.45 -2.47
N GLY A 181 -4.69 -21.79 -2.04
CA GLY A 181 -6.00 -21.89 -2.69
C GLY A 181 -5.97 -21.36 -4.13
N PRO A 182 -6.96 -21.71 -4.96
CA PRO A 182 -7.00 -21.34 -6.38
C PRO A 182 -7.08 -19.82 -6.60
N MET A 183 -7.67 -19.08 -5.65
CA MET A 183 -7.81 -17.61 -5.70
C MET A 183 -6.67 -16.86 -4.98
N GLU A 184 -5.64 -17.55 -4.50
CA GLU A 184 -4.45 -16.88 -3.97
C GLU A 184 -3.55 -16.38 -5.11
N SER A 185 -3.10 -15.13 -5.01
CA SER A 185 -2.48 -14.39 -6.12
C SER A 185 -1.38 -15.14 -6.86
N ARG A 186 -0.46 -15.83 -6.17
CA ARG A 186 0.63 -16.56 -6.85
C ARG A 186 0.13 -17.80 -7.58
N ASN A 187 -0.90 -18.47 -7.08
CA ASN A 187 -1.51 -19.62 -7.74
C ASN A 187 -2.37 -19.16 -8.93
N LEU A 188 -3.21 -18.14 -8.71
CA LEU A 188 -4.10 -17.58 -9.73
C LEU A 188 -3.33 -17.06 -10.96
N TRP A 189 -2.22 -16.33 -10.72
CA TRP A 189 -1.39 -15.72 -11.77
C TRP A 189 -0.18 -16.57 -12.16
N ARG A 190 -0.15 -17.86 -11.79
CA ARG A 190 1.03 -18.71 -11.95
C ARG A 190 1.50 -18.80 -13.40
N GLU A 191 0.60 -19.12 -14.32
CA GLU A 191 0.97 -19.31 -15.74
C GLU A 191 1.38 -17.99 -16.41
N VAL A 192 0.66 -16.90 -16.14
CA VAL A 192 1.01 -15.56 -16.64
C VAL A 192 2.43 -15.20 -16.16
N THR A 193 2.69 -15.38 -14.86
CA THR A 193 4.01 -15.08 -14.28
C THR A 193 5.11 -15.98 -14.85
N ARG A 194 4.80 -17.25 -15.14
CA ARG A 194 5.75 -18.20 -15.74
C ARG A 194 6.19 -17.74 -17.13
N TYR A 195 5.24 -17.40 -18.01
CA TYR A 195 5.56 -16.96 -19.37
C TYR A 195 6.26 -15.59 -19.40
N LEU A 196 5.88 -14.66 -18.54
CA LEU A 196 6.60 -13.39 -18.38
C LEU A 196 8.07 -13.59 -18.00
N ARG A 197 8.38 -14.57 -17.14
CA ARG A 197 9.77 -14.90 -16.77
C ARG A 197 10.56 -15.55 -17.91
N LEU A 198 9.88 -16.26 -18.81
CA LEU A 198 10.49 -16.85 -20.01
C LEU A 198 10.66 -15.83 -21.14
N GLY A 199 10.14 -14.61 -21.00
CA GLY A 199 10.13 -13.60 -22.06
C GLY A 199 9.08 -13.85 -23.16
N ASP A 200 8.19 -14.82 -22.97
CA ASP A 200 7.13 -15.17 -23.92
C ASP A 200 5.89 -14.30 -23.64
N ILE A 201 5.86 -13.13 -24.28
CA ILE A 201 4.81 -12.13 -24.08
C ILE A 201 3.47 -12.58 -24.66
N ASP A 202 3.48 -13.29 -25.78
CA ASP A 202 2.27 -13.76 -26.45
C ASP A 202 1.55 -14.81 -25.60
N ALA A 203 2.29 -15.81 -25.09
CA ALA A 203 1.71 -16.82 -24.22
C ALA A 203 1.25 -16.20 -22.89
N ALA A 204 2.00 -15.25 -22.31
CA ALA A 204 1.57 -14.54 -21.11
C ALA A 204 0.25 -13.78 -21.34
N THR A 205 0.10 -13.13 -22.49
CA THR A 205 -1.11 -12.39 -22.89
C THR A 205 -2.29 -13.33 -23.06
N GLU A 206 -2.12 -14.49 -23.70
CA GLU A 206 -3.20 -15.46 -23.85
C GLU A 206 -3.65 -16.04 -22.50
N GLN A 207 -2.71 -16.39 -21.61
CA GLN A 207 -3.06 -16.86 -20.26
C GLN A 207 -3.79 -15.79 -19.45
N LYS A 208 -3.38 -14.52 -19.59
CA LYS A 208 -4.07 -13.38 -18.97
C LYS A 208 -5.49 -13.24 -19.51
N ARG A 209 -5.66 -13.27 -20.84
CA ARG A 209 -6.98 -13.18 -21.50
C ARG A 209 -7.91 -14.29 -21.01
N ARG A 210 -7.43 -15.53 -20.96
CA ARG A 210 -8.19 -16.69 -20.48
C ARG A 210 -8.67 -16.51 -19.03
N LEU A 211 -7.80 -16.00 -18.16
CA LEU A 211 -8.13 -15.72 -16.77
C LEU A 211 -9.22 -14.63 -16.65
N GLU A 212 -9.05 -13.52 -17.36
CA GLU A 212 -9.96 -12.38 -17.33
C GLU A 212 -11.33 -12.74 -17.91
N GLU A 213 -11.38 -13.50 -19.01
CA GLU A 213 -12.66 -13.92 -19.60
C GLU A 213 -13.42 -14.88 -18.67
N LYS A 214 -12.70 -15.78 -17.97
CA LYS A 214 -13.32 -16.62 -16.94
C LYS A 214 -13.97 -15.77 -15.84
N GLN A 215 -13.28 -14.73 -15.37
CA GLN A 215 -13.83 -13.81 -14.36
C GLN A 215 -15.05 -13.05 -14.87
N ARG A 216 -15.03 -12.55 -16.12
CA ARG A 216 -16.19 -11.88 -16.74
C ARG A 216 -17.40 -12.80 -16.85
N VAL A 217 -17.21 -14.05 -17.22
CA VAL A 217 -18.31 -15.04 -17.29
C VAL A 217 -18.89 -15.32 -15.90
N GLU A 218 -18.05 -15.47 -14.88
CA GLU A 218 -18.51 -15.65 -13.50
C GLU A 218 -19.24 -14.42 -12.96
N GLU A 219 -18.81 -13.21 -13.34
CA GLU A 219 -19.48 -11.95 -12.98
C GLU A 219 -20.87 -11.85 -13.62
N ARG A 220 -21.00 -12.08 -14.93
CA ARG A 220 -22.31 -12.11 -15.61
C ARG A 220 -23.26 -13.14 -15.01
N LYS A 221 -22.75 -14.31 -14.61
CA LYS A 221 -23.56 -15.32 -13.92
C LYS A 221 -24.07 -14.81 -12.57
N ARG A 222 -23.22 -14.15 -11.78
CA ARG A 222 -23.60 -13.55 -10.50
C ARG A 222 -24.65 -12.45 -10.66
N GLU A 223 -24.51 -11.60 -11.68
CA GLU A 223 -25.49 -10.57 -12.02
C GLU A 223 -26.85 -11.17 -12.38
N ASN A 224 -26.87 -12.17 -13.28
CA ASN A 224 -28.08 -12.85 -13.70
C ASN A 224 -28.80 -13.56 -12.53
N LEU A 225 -28.04 -14.12 -11.59
CA LEU A 225 -28.57 -14.78 -10.39
C LEU A 225 -28.86 -13.81 -9.24
N ARG A 226 -28.56 -12.52 -9.39
CA ARG A 226 -28.65 -11.49 -8.32
C ARG A 226 -27.91 -11.88 -7.05
N THR A 227 -26.79 -12.59 -7.18
CA THR A 227 -25.94 -13.02 -6.07
C THR A 227 -24.67 -12.17 -6.06
N PRO A 228 -24.60 -11.07 -5.28
CA PRO A 228 -23.43 -10.21 -5.28
C PRO A 228 -22.20 -10.95 -4.76
N TRP A 229 -21.02 -10.56 -5.25
CA TRP A 229 -19.76 -11.03 -4.68
C TRP A 229 -19.62 -10.55 -3.24
N LYS A 230 -19.34 -11.49 -2.33
CA LYS A 230 -19.06 -11.18 -0.92
C LYS A 230 -17.58 -11.42 -0.64
N PRO A 231 -16.80 -10.38 -0.29
CA PRO A 231 -15.42 -10.55 0.11
C PRO A 231 -15.30 -11.48 1.33
N LYS A 232 -14.23 -12.26 1.37
CA LYS A 232 -14.01 -13.32 2.35
C LYS A 232 -13.42 -12.79 3.66
N TYR A 233 -12.58 -11.76 3.59
CA TYR A 233 -11.77 -11.29 4.72
C TYR A 233 -12.10 -9.87 5.14
N PHE A 234 -12.83 -9.11 4.33
CA PHE A 234 -13.16 -7.73 4.62
C PHE A 234 -14.67 -7.51 4.56
N ILE A 235 -15.17 -6.67 5.45
CA ILE A 235 -16.57 -6.28 5.56
C ILE A 235 -16.64 -4.79 5.27
N GLN A 236 -17.62 -4.37 4.48
CA GLN A 236 -17.86 -2.97 4.20
C GLN A 236 -18.53 -2.33 5.43
N GLU A 237 -17.97 -1.24 5.94
CA GLU A 237 -18.52 -0.44 7.04
C GLU A 237 -18.54 1.02 6.60
N GLY A 238 -19.75 1.55 6.32
CA GLY A 238 -19.91 2.86 5.68
C GLY A 238 -19.22 2.90 4.32
N ASP A 239 -18.39 3.93 4.11
CA ASP A 239 -17.57 4.08 2.90
C ASP A 239 -16.24 3.30 2.95
N GLY A 240 -15.95 2.65 4.08
CA GLY A 240 -14.68 1.96 4.35
C GLY A 240 -14.78 0.43 4.36
N TRP A 241 -13.65 -0.20 4.65
CA TRP A 241 -13.50 -1.65 4.73
C TRP A 241 -12.72 -2.06 5.98
N VAL A 242 -13.26 -3.03 6.71
CA VAL A 242 -12.68 -3.54 7.95
C VAL A 242 -12.38 -5.03 7.81
N TYR A 243 -11.20 -5.43 8.29
CA TYR A 243 -10.85 -6.84 8.35
C TYR A 243 -11.77 -7.58 9.33
N PHE A 244 -12.31 -8.73 8.93
CA PHE A 244 -13.38 -9.43 9.66
C PHE A 244 -13.01 -9.90 11.08
N ASN A 245 -11.72 -10.14 11.33
CA ASN A 245 -11.21 -10.59 12.63
C ASN A 245 -9.99 -9.77 13.06
N PRO A 246 -10.18 -8.47 13.35
CA PRO A 246 -9.09 -7.57 13.62
C PRO A 246 -8.53 -7.78 15.03
N LEU A 247 -7.24 -7.48 15.20
CA LEU A 247 -6.49 -7.66 16.45
C LEU A 247 -7.19 -7.05 17.68
N TRP A 248 -7.88 -5.92 17.52
CA TRP A 248 -8.56 -5.23 18.63
C TRP A 248 -9.93 -5.82 19.01
N LYS A 249 -10.48 -6.75 18.21
CA LYS A 249 -11.72 -7.49 18.52
C LYS A 249 -11.46 -8.94 18.95
N ALA A 250 -10.23 -9.44 18.81
CA ALA A 250 -9.87 -10.80 19.18
C ALA A 250 -9.66 -10.87 20.71
N HIS A 251 -10.70 -11.29 21.42
CA HIS A 251 -10.67 -11.68 22.84
C HIS A 251 -10.14 -13.11 23.00
#